data_AF-A0A931Y3K0-F1
#
_entry.id   AF-A0A931Y3K0-F1
#
_cell.length_a   1.000
_cell.length_b   1.000
_cell.length_c   1.000
_cell.angle_alpha   90.00
_cell.angle_beta   90.00
_cell.angle_gamma   90.00
#
_symmetry.space_group_name_H-M   'P 1'
#
loop_
_entity.id
_entity.type
_entity.pdbx_description
1 polymer ?
#
loop_
_entity_poly.entity_id
_entity_poly.type
_entity_poly.pdbx_seq_one_letter_code
_entity_poly.pdbx_strand_id
1 'polypeptide(L)'
;MKPSRFPLGRFFRPRIDDARLARQWSRIDDRLQTRSRTLRLLPRVAAILAFAFIVLVVSMPRPVQPPPSAVDGAVLETAAGQEQTLTLPEGSRIALEGATRVRLARVARDDVRLELERGAVRLAVTHVEGRRFVVAAREIAVRVVGTRFRVALDGESTSGGTVAVVVEEGRVEVARGVTTAATISAGEMWSAPLAAPAIAPIAEPSVAPSTSTSTAPKRPAIAKRRLGATFHERFRDGDYAGAFALVESEDFPTLVKSLDPHDLLALSVASRLSGHPRRAALSLDRLRKAFRSDPRAGIAALDLGRLRLDELNDAQGALDALDDAMSLPLSDALKEDAEARRVQALERLGDIAACVAARDEYLLHHPEGVHTTSIARRCKSP
;
A
#
# COMPACT_ATOMS: atom_id res chain seq x y z
N MET A 1 79.65 49.45 -13.50
CA MET A 1 78.77 50.57 -13.93
C MET A 1 77.40 50.02 -14.30
N LYS A 2 76.34 50.40 -13.57
CA LYS A 2 74.93 50.10 -13.90
C LYS A 2 74.46 51.07 -15.01
N PRO A 3 73.86 50.62 -16.12
CA PRO A 3 73.19 51.54 -17.02
C PRO A 3 71.79 51.89 -16.49
N SER A 4 71.58 53.18 -16.24
CA SER A 4 70.29 53.79 -15.93
C SER A 4 69.39 53.76 -17.17
N ARG A 5 68.20 53.16 -17.06
CA ARG A 5 67.15 53.26 -18.08
C ARG A 5 66.26 54.46 -17.72
N PHE A 6 66.50 55.61 -18.34
CA PHE A 6 65.50 56.67 -18.40
C PHE A 6 64.50 56.34 -19.52
N PRO A 7 63.21 56.10 -19.23
CA PRO A 7 62.22 55.88 -20.28
C PRO A 7 61.91 57.20 -21.01
N LEU A 8 62.32 57.29 -22.27
CA LEU A 8 62.10 58.38 -23.23
C LEU A 8 60.61 58.66 -23.57
N GLY A 9 59.66 57.97 -22.92
CA GLY A 9 58.22 58.04 -23.22
C GLY A 9 57.51 59.34 -22.83
N ARG A 10 58.17 60.23 -22.07
CA ARG A 10 57.54 61.50 -21.64
C ARG A 10 57.59 62.60 -22.71
N PHE A 11 58.40 62.44 -23.76
CA PHE A 11 58.61 63.47 -24.79
C PHE A 11 58.05 63.12 -26.17
N PHE A 12 57.40 61.95 -26.32
CA PHE A 12 56.84 61.53 -27.59
C PHE A 12 55.34 61.28 -27.46
N ARG A 13 54.53 62.31 -27.76
CA ARG A 13 53.10 62.14 -28.06
C ARG A 13 52.94 62.25 -29.58
N PRO A 14 52.81 61.13 -30.32
CA PRO A 14 52.47 61.23 -31.72
C PRO A 14 51.08 61.86 -31.84
N ARG A 15 50.94 62.88 -32.70
CA ARG A 15 49.65 63.46 -33.04
C ARG A 15 48.86 62.40 -33.82
N ILE A 16 47.97 61.71 -33.14
CA ILE A 16 47.02 60.80 -33.78
C ILE A 16 45.91 61.70 -34.32
N ASP A 17 45.81 61.78 -35.64
CA ASP A 17 44.81 62.57 -36.34
C ASP A 17 43.52 61.74 -36.49
N ASP A 18 42.36 62.35 -36.27
CA ASP A 18 41.05 61.67 -36.21
C ASP A 18 40.73 60.95 -37.53
N ALA A 19 41.20 61.50 -38.65
CA ALA A 19 41.09 60.90 -39.97
C ALA A 19 41.89 59.58 -40.10
N ARG A 20 42.97 59.41 -39.35
CA ARG A 20 43.75 58.16 -39.31
C ARG A 20 43.07 57.11 -38.44
N LEU A 21 42.48 57.52 -37.32
CA LEU A 21 41.68 56.65 -36.46
C LEU A 21 40.48 56.10 -37.23
N ALA A 22 39.70 56.97 -37.91
CA ALA A 22 38.52 56.58 -38.67
C ALA A 22 38.84 55.58 -39.81
N ARG A 23 40.01 55.72 -40.46
CA ARG A 23 40.48 54.77 -41.50
C ARG A 23 40.93 53.41 -40.94
N GLN A 24 41.37 53.36 -39.68
CA GLN A 24 41.65 52.08 -39.02
C GLN A 24 40.37 51.41 -38.51
N TRP A 25 39.41 52.18 -38.01
CA TRP A 25 38.13 51.67 -37.52
C TRP A 25 37.22 51.14 -38.63
N SER A 26 37.16 51.79 -39.80
CA SER A 26 36.38 51.29 -40.96
C SER A 26 36.83 49.92 -41.46
N ARG A 27 38.14 49.64 -41.43
CA ARG A 27 38.68 48.31 -41.79
C ARG A 27 38.35 47.21 -40.77
N ILE A 28 38.05 47.60 -39.53
CA ILE A 28 37.61 46.67 -38.47
C ILE A 28 36.10 46.43 -38.59
N ASP A 29 35.30 47.48 -38.85
CA ASP A 29 33.85 47.36 -39.05
C ASP A 29 33.47 46.53 -40.28
N ASP A 30 34.18 46.67 -41.40
CA ASP A 30 33.93 45.88 -42.62
C ASP A 30 34.21 44.38 -42.44
N ARG A 31 35.13 44.02 -41.52
CA ARG A 31 35.41 42.61 -41.15
C ARG A 31 34.40 42.06 -40.14
N LEU A 32 33.67 42.92 -39.43
CA LEU A 32 32.66 42.52 -38.46
C LEU A 32 31.26 42.38 -39.10
N GLN A 33 30.98 43.04 -40.22
CA GLN A 33 29.64 43.03 -40.84
C GLN A 33 29.45 42.07 -42.03
N THR A 34 30.51 41.49 -42.61
CA THR A 34 30.41 40.58 -43.77
C THR A 34 30.24 39.10 -43.42
N ARG A 35 30.04 38.74 -42.14
CA ARG A 35 29.55 37.41 -41.75
C ARG A 35 28.05 37.47 -41.48
N SER A 36 27.30 37.49 -42.59
CA SER A 36 25.85 37.64 -42.69
C SER A 36 25.07 36.71 -41.75
N ARG A 37 24.51 37.30 -40.69
CA ARG A 37 23.08 37.38 -40.30
C ARG A 37 22.10 36.18 -40.42
N THR A 38 22.46 34.98 -40.87
CA THR A 38 21.49 33.87 -41.07
C THR A 38 21.52 32.75 -40.01
N LEU A 39 22.31 32.85 -38.93
CA LEU A 39 22.45 31.76 -37.94
C LEU A 39 22.20 32.13 -36.46
N ARG A 40 21.60 33.28 -36.15
CA ARG A 40 21.36 33.72 -34.76
C ARG A 40 19.93 33.55 -34.23
N LEU A 41 19.00 33.03 -35.01
CA LEU A 41 17.63 32.76 -34.56
C LEU A 41 17.33 31.28 -34.27
N LEU A 42 18.17 30.33 -34.69
CA LEU A 42 17.96 28.91 -34.40
C LEU A 42 18.12 28.48 -32.92
N PRO A 43 19.04 29.03 -32.08
CA PRO A 43 19.16 28.52 -30.71
C PRO A 43 18.02 28.98 -29.78
N ARG A 44 17.31 30.07 -30.13
CA ARG A 44 16.17 30.57 -29.33
C ARG A 44 14.89 29.81 -29.60
N VAL A 45 14.62 29.44 -30.86
CA VAL A 45 13.49 28.58 -31.21
C VAL A 45 13.75 27.15 -30.74
N ALA A 46 14.98 26.64 -30.85
CA ALA A 46 15.33 25.31 -30.33
C ALA A 46 15.24 25.23 -28.80
N ALA A 47 15.62 26.28 -28.06
CA ALA A 47 15.47 26.32 -26.60
C ALA A 47 14.02 26.43 -26.15
N ILE A 48 13.17 27.20 -26.85
CA ILE A 48 11.73 27.28 -26.57
C ILE A 48 11.04 25.96 -26.93
N LEU A 49 11.40 25.32 -28.04
CA LEU A 49 10.86 24.01 -28.40
C LEU A 49 11.37 22.91 -27.47
N ALA A 50 12.62 22.94 -27.02
CA ALA A 50 13.15 22.00 -26.04
C ALA A 50 12.49 22.19 -24.66
N PHE A 51 12.28 23.43 -24.23
CA PHE A 51 11.56 23.72 -22.98
C PHE A 51 10.08 23.35 -23.08
N ALA A 52 9.42 23.68 -24.20
CA ALA A 52 8.04 23.27 -24.46
C ALA A 52 7.92 21.74 -24.58
N PHE A 53 8.93 21.04 -25.13
CA PHE A 53 8.96 19.59 -25.19
C PHE A 53 9.23 18.96 -23.82
N ILE A 54 10.11 19.54 -22.99
CA ILE A 54 10.31 19.09 -21.61
C ILE A 54 9.06 19.32 -20.78
N VAL A 55 8.42 20.49 -20.90
CA VAL A 55 7.13 20.77 -20.25
C VAL A 55 6.05 19.83 -20.79
N LEU A 56 5.97 19.58 -22.09
CA LEU A 56 5.01 18.62 -22.66
C LEU A 56 5.27 17.18 -22.20
N VAL A 57 6.53 16.74 -22.09
CA VAL A 57 6.91 15.40 -21.62
C VAL A 57 6.74 15.23 -20.11
N VAL A 58 6.88 16.31 -19.33
CA VAL A 58 6.66 16.32 -17.87
C VAL A 58 5.17 16.50 -17.53
N SER A 59 4.42 17.25 -18.34
CA SER A 59 2.99 17.52 -18.18
C SER A 59 2.09 16.51 -18.90
N MET A 60 2.63 15.69 -19.82
CA MET A 60 1.91 14.52 -20.30
C MET A 60 1.70 13.58 -19.12
N PRO A 61 0.45 13.19 -18.82
CA PRO A 61 0.17 12.21 -17.79
C PRO A 61 0.89 10.93 -18.20
N ARG A 62 2.04 10.66 -17.55
CA ARG A 62 2.66 9.35 -17.67
C ARG A 62 1.61 8.36 -17.17
N PRO A 63 1.30 7.28 -17.91
CA PRO A 63 0.58 6.17 -17.31
C PRO A 63 1.47 5.67 -16.19
N VAL A 64 1.23 6.17 -14.98
CA VAL A 64 1.78 5.64 -13.76
C VAL A 64 1.21 4.24 -13.72
N GLN A 65 1.98 3.28 -14.21
CA GLN A 65 1.71 1.88 -13.94
C GLN A 65 1.99 1.75 -12.45
N PRO A 66 0.95 1.65 -11.58
CA PRO A 66 1.22 1.34 -10.19
C PRO A 66 2.05 0.04 -10.18
N PRO A 67 3.09 -0.07 -9.34
CA PRO A 67 3.71 -1.35 -9.13
C PRO A 67 2.61 -2.37 -8.78
N PRO A 68 2.66 -3.62 -9.26
CA PRO A 68 1.57 -4.59 -9.09
C PRO A 68 1.19 -4.85 -7.62
N SER A 69 2.00 -4.40 -6.66
CA SER A 69 1.73 -4.43 -5.22
C SER A 69 1.00 -3.21 -4.64
N ALA A 70 0.71 -2.17 -5.43
CA ALA A 70 0.05 -0.93 -4.96
C ALA A 70 -1.49 -0.93 -5.12
N VAL A 71 -2.08 -2.02 -5.62
CA VAL A 71 -3.54 -2.21 -5.73
C VAL A 71 -4.10 -3.19 -4.70
N ASP A 72 -3.23 -3.86 -3.93
CA ASP A 72 -3.63 -4.71 -2.82
C ASP A 72 -4.23 -3.86 -1.70
N GLY A 73 -5.50 -4.10 -1.39
CA GLY A 73 -6.30 -3.33 -0.43
C GLY A 73 -7.00 -2.10 -1.01
N ALA A 74 -6.85 -1.81 -2.31
CA ALA A 74 -7.57 -0.71 -2.94
C ALA A 74 -9.09 -0.96 -2.93
N VAL A 75 -9.85 0.08 -2.59
CA VAL A 75 -11.31 0.05 -2.57
C VAL A 75 -11.82 0.87 -3.77
N LEU A 76 -12.68 0.25 -4.54
CA LEU A 76 -13.38 0.85 -5.67
C LEU A 76 -14.84 1.04 -5.27
N GLU A 77 -15.33 2.27 -5.40
CA GLU A 77 -16.68 2.62 -4.99
C GLU A 77 -17.35 3.49 -6.07
N THR A 78 -18.57 3.12 -6.43
CA THR A 78 -19.42 3.87 -7.36
C THR A 78 -20.62 4.47 -6.63
N ALA A 79 -20.96 5.72 -6.97
CA ALA A 79 -22.19 6.34 -6.47
C ALA A 79 -23.44 5.70 -7.09
N ALA A 80 -24.62 5.96 -6.52
CA ALA A 80 -25.88 5.53 -7.11
C ALA A 80 -26.04 6.08 -8.54
N GLY A 81 -26.37 5.22 -9.50
CA GLY A 81 -26.50 5.58 -10.92
C GLY A 81 -25.19 5.80 -11.68
N GLN A 82 -24.03 5.60 -11.05
CA GLN A 82 -22.73 5.64 -11.73
C GLN A 82 -22.23 4.21 -12.01
N GLU A 83 -21.84 3.96 -13.25
CA GLU A 83 -21.10 2.74 -13.61
C GLU A 83 -19.63 3.09 -13.86
N GLN A 84 -18.72 2.23 -13.38
CA GLN A 84 -17.29 2.38 -13.64
C GLN A 84 -16.73 1.09 -14.21
N THR A 85 -15.99 1.18 -15.32
CA THR A 85 -15.33 0.02 -15.92
C THR A 85 -13.83 0.13 -15.76
N LEU A 86 -13.22 -0.92 -15.24
CA LEU A 86 -11.78 -1.09 -15.15
C LEU A 86 -11.35 -2.20 -16.10
N THR A 87 -10.24 -1.96 -16.81
CA THR A 87 -9.62 -2.94 -17.69
C THR A 87 -8.28 -3.32 -17.11
N LEU A 88 -8.07 -4.60 -16.84
CA LEU A 88 -6.80 -5.13 -16.36
C LEU A 88 -5.80 -5.25 -17.52
N PRO A 89 -4.48 -5.28 -17.23
CA PRO A 89 -3.44 -5.37 -18.27
C PRO A 89 -3.59 -6.57 -19.21
N GLU A 90 -4.17 -7.68 -18.73
CA GLU A 90 -4.44 -8.88 -19.54
C GLU A 90 -5.72 -8.82 -20.39
N GLY A 91 -6.51 -7.74 -20.30
CA GLY A 91 -7.75 -7.58 -21.07
C GLY A 91 -9.04 -7.97 -20.32
N SER A 92 -8.95 -8.48 -19.08
CA SER A 92 -10.11 -8.69 -18.22
C SER A 92 -10.82 -7.37 -17.92
N ARG A 93 -12.16 -7.36 -17.95
CA ARG A 93 -12.98 -6.17 -17.68
C ARG A 93 -13.81 -6.37 -16.41
N ILE A 94 -13.76 -5.38 -15.52
CA ILE A 94 -14.57 -5.32 -14.30
C ILE A 94 -15.45 -4.08 -14.41
N ALA A 95 -16.77 -4.27 -14.51
CA ALA A 95 -17.74 -3.20 -14.51
C ALA A 95 -18.49 -3.17 -13.17
N LEU A 96 -18.27 -2.13 -12.39
CA LEU A 96 -18.99 -1.84 -11.15
C LEU A 96 -20.30 -1.15 -11.52
N GLU A 97 -21.43 -1.71 -11.05
CA GLU A 97 -22.75 -1.09 -11.22
C GLU A 97 -22.96 0.02 -10.17
N GLY A 98 -24.08 0.74 -10.22
CA GLY A 98 -24.38 1.80 -9.26
C GLY A 98 -24.38 1.33 -7.81
N ALA A 99 -23.91 2.19 -6.90
CA ALA A 99 -23.85 1.91 -5.46
C ALA A 99 -23.05 0.65 -5.10
N THR A 100 -21.97 0.37 -5.82
CA THR A 100 -21.15 -0.83 -5.68
C THR A 100 -19.85 -0.51 -4.97
N ARG A 101 -19.46 -1.36 -4.01
CA ARG A 101 -18.18 -1.27 -3.31
C ARG A 101 -17.43 -2.59 -3.44
N VAL A 102 -16.27 -2.56 -4.08
CA VAL A 102 -15.40 -3.72 -4.30
C VAL A 102 -14.01 -3.42 -3.74
N ARG A 103 -13.50 -4.34 -2.92
CA ARG A 103 -12.14 -4.29 -2.42
C ARG A 103 -11.26 -5.26 -3.21
N LEU A 104 -10.15 -4.78 -3.74
CA LEU A 104 -9.12 -5.58 -4.39
C LEU A 104 -8.29 -6.24 -3.29
N ALA A 105 -8.71 -7.42 -2.81
CA ALA A 105 -8.03 -8.10 -1.72
C ALA A 105 -6.64 -8.62 -2.11
N ARG A 106 -6.46 -9.00 -3.38
CA ARG A 106 -5.18 -9.37 -3.96
C ARG A 106 -5.21 -9.19 -5.48
N VAL A 107 -4.16 -8.62 -6.07
CA VAL A 107 -3.97 -8.53 -7.52
C VAL A 107 -2.54 -8.92 -7.88
N ALA A 108 -2.29 -10.23 -7.97
CA ALA A 108 -1.02 -10.81 -8.39
C ALA A 108 -1.08 -11.33 -9.84
N ARG A 109 0.08 -11.69 -10.40
CA ARG A 109 0.14 -12.29 -11.75
C ARG A 109 -0.55 -13.65 -11.85
N ASP A 110 -0.65 -14.36 -10.74
CA ASP A 110 -1.12 -15.73 -10.59
C ASP A 110 -2.37 -15.84 -9.70
N ASP A 111 -2.74 -14.79 -8.97
CA ASP A 111 -3.90 -14.79 -8.07
C ASP A 111 -4.58 -13.42 -8.01
N VAL A 112 -5.84 -13.36 -8.45
CA VAL A 112 -6.69 -12.17 -8.37
C VAL A 112 -7.87 -12.48 -7.46
N ARG A 113 -7.97 -11.74 -6.36
CA ARG A 113 -9.04 -11.85 -5.39
C ARG A 113 -9.76 -10.52 -5.22
N LEU A 114 -11.04 -10.51 -5.54
CA LEU A 114 -11.95 -9.39 -5.34
C LEU A 114 -12.89 -9.71 -4.18
N GLU A 115 -13.20 -8.71 -3.37
CA GLU A 115 -14.22 -8.80 -2.32
C GLU A 115 -15.33 -7.80 -2.61
N LEU A 116 -16.51 -8.30 -2.95
CA LEU A 116 -17.72 -7.52 -3.13
C LEU A 116 -18.36 -7.29 -1.76
N GLU A 117 -18.37 -6.05 -1.31
CA GLU A 117 -18.91 -5.68 0.00
C GLU A 117 -20.38 -5.23 -0.07
N ARG A 118 -20.76 -4.62 -1.20
CA ARG A 118 -22.12 -4.17 -1.52
C ARG A 118 -22.29 -3.96 -3.03
N GLY A 119 -23.51 -4.17 -3.52
CA GLY A 119 -23.90 -3.82 -4.89
C GLY A 119 -23.69 -4.96 -5.88
N ALA A 120 -23.41 -4.64 -7.14
CA ALA A 120 -23.28 -5.63 -8.20
C ALA A 120 -22.09 -5.34 -9.11
N VAL A 121 -21.43 -6.40 -9.55
CA VAL A 121 -20.29 -6.33 -10.46
C VAL A 121 -20.49 -7.29 -11.63
N ARG A 122 -20.25 -6.78 -12.84
CA ARG A 122 -20.17 -7.59 -14.07
C ARG A 122 -18.71 -7.79 -14.43
N LEU A 123 -18.30 -9.04 -14.64
CA LEU A 123 -16.93 -9.41 -14.97
C LEU A 123 -16.87 -10.16 -16.29
N ALA A 124 -15.88 -9.79 -17.11
CA ALA A 124 -15.45 -10.56 -18.26
C ALA A 124 -13.98 -10.93 -18.06
N VAL A 125 -13.72 -12.16 -17.61
CA VAL A 125 -12.38 -12.63 -17.23
C VAL A 125 -11.74 -13.35 -18.41
N THR A 126 -10.55 -12.91 -18.79
CA THR A 126 -9.76 -13.58 -19.85
C THR A 126 -9.01 -14.77 -19.26
N HIS A 127 -8.98 -15.89 -19.97
CA HIS A 127 -8.26 -17.07 -19.53
C HIS A 127 -6.75 -16.85 -19.56
N VAL A 128 -6.09 -17.09 -18.42
CA VAL A 128 -4.63 -17.06 -18.27
C VAL A 128 -4.22 -18.34 -17.54
N GLU A 129 -3.33 -19.13 -18.15
CA GLU A 129 -2.87 -20.37 -17.55
C GLU A 129 -2.15 -20.12 -16.20
N GLY A 130 -2.47 -20.94 -15.20
CA GLY A 130 -1.91 -20.82 -13.86
C GLY A 130 -2.47 -19.69 -12.99
N ARG A 131 -3.39 -18.85 -13.52
CA ARG A 131 -4.00 -17.75 -12.77
C ARG A 131 -5.31 -18.17 -12.10
N ARG A 132 -5.42 -17.95 -10.79
CA ARG A 132 -6.67 -18.08 -10.04
C ARG A 132 -7.41 -16.76 -9.99
N PHE A 133 -8.71 -16.78 -10.27
CA PHE A 133 -9.56 -15.61 -10.16
C PHE A 133 -10.73 -15.92 -9.21
N VAL A 134 -10.83 -15.17 -8.11
CA VAL A 134 -11.82 -15.40 -7.05
C VAL A 134 -12.55 -14.11 -6.72
N VAL A 135 -13.88 -14.14 -6.81
CA VAL A 135 -14.76 -13.06 -6.33
C VAL A 135 -15.45 -13.55 -5.07
N ALA A 136 -15.13 -12.95 -3.93
CA ALA A 136 -15.76 -13.25 -2.66
C ALA A 136 -16.88 -12.24 -2.38
N ALA A 137 -18.08 -12.72 -2.09
CA ALA A 137 -19.21 -11.95 -1.60
C ALA A 137 -19.64 -12.55 -0.26
N ARG A 138 -19.21 -11.94 0.84
CA ARG A 138 -19.41 -12.45 2.21
C ARG A 138 -18.87 -13.89 2.37
N GLU A 139 -19.67 -14.86 2.81
CA GLU A 139 -19.25 -16.26 2.94
C GLU A 139 -19.21 -17.05 1.62
N ILE A 140 -19.61 -16.43 0.51
CA ILE A 140 -19.63 -17.04 -0.82
C ILE A 140 -18.37 -16.67 -1.59
N ALA A 141 -17.67 -17.67 -2.15
CA ALA A 141 -16.51 -17.48 -3.00
C ALA A 141 -16.79 -18.05 -4.40
N VAL A 142 -16.66 -17.20 -5.41
CA VAL A 142 -16.93 -17.50 -6.81
C VAL A 142 -15.60 -17.63 -7.54
N ARG A 143 -15.27 -18.83 -8.02
CA ARG A 143 -14.00 -19.14 -8.70
C ARG A 143 -14.21 -19.31 -10.19
N VAL A 144 -13.33 -18.68 -10.97
CA VAL A 144 -13.42 -18.66 -12.43
C VAL A 144 -12.06 -18.73 -13.10
N VAL A 145 -12.07 -19.20 -14.34
CA VAL A 145 -10.86 -19.43 -15.15
C VAL A 145 -10.92 -18.69 -16.50
N GLY A 146 -12.11 -18.30 -16.96
CA GLY A 146 -12.33 -17.62 -18.23
C GLY A 146 -13.82 -17.50 -18.51
N THR A 147 -14.49 -16.60 -17.81
CA THR A 147 -15.95 -16.53 -17.79
C THR A 147 -16.47 -15.10 -17.85
N ARG A 148 -17.69 -14.98 -18.35
CA ARG A 148 -18.48 -13.77 -18.27
C ARG A 148 -19.64 -13.99 -17.32
N PHE A 149 -19.68 -13.23 -16.24
CA PHE A 149 -20.63 -13.46 -15.16
C PHE A 149 -20.90 -12.19 -14.37
N ARG A 150 -22.02 -12.18 -13.66
CA ARG A 150 -22.45 -11.11 -12.77
C ARG A 150 -22.59 -11.65 -11.36
N VAL A 151 -22.05 -10.93 -10.38
CA VAL A 151 -22.25 -11.21 -8.96
C VAL A 151 -22.96 -10.01 -8.34
N ALA A 152 -24.09 -10.26 -7.69
CA ALA A 152 -24.86 -9.26 -6.97
C ALA A 152 -24.98 -9.65 -5.50
N LEU A 153 -24.81 -8.66 -4.63
CA LEU A 153 -24.99 -8.77 -3.19
C LEU A 153 -26.08 -7.79 -2.78
N ASP A 154 -27.28 -8.34 -2.55
CA ASP A 154 -28.46 -7.59 -2.14
C ASP A 154 -28.65 -7.71 -0.62
N GLY A 155 -28.89 -6.59 0.06
CA GLY A 155 -29.12 -6.52 1.50
C GLY A 155 -28.06 -5.73 2.27
N GLU A 156 -28.48 -5.12 3.38
CA GLU A 156 -27.57 -4.40 4.28
C GLU A 156 -26.85 -5.37 5.21
N SER A 157 -25.65 -5.00 5.69
CA SER A 157 -24.76 -5.81 6.54
C SER A 157 -25.42 -6.45 7.79
N THR A 158 -26.63 -6.02 8.17
CA THR A 158 -27.27 -6.34 9.45
C THR A 158 -28.55 -7.19 9.32
N SER A 159 -29.20 -7.24 8.15
CA SER A 159 -30.59 -7.75 8.03
C SER A 159 -30.73 -9.06 7.26
N GLY A 160 -29.61 -9.75 7.01
CA GLY A 160 -29.56 -10.83 6.02
C GLY A 160 -29.55 -10.25 4.60
N GLY A 161 -28.91 -10.98 3.70
CA GLY A 161 -28.80 -10.58 2.29
C GLY A 161 -28.87 -11.78 1.38
N THR A 162 -28.95 -11.56 0.08
CA THR A 162 -28.92 -12.61 -0.93
C THR A 162 -27.73 -12.37 -1.84
N VAL A 163 -26.94 -13.40 -2.06
CA VAL A 163 -25.92 -13.39 -3.12
C VAL A 163 -26.51 -14.07 -4.33
N ALA A 164 -26.50 -13.39 -5.47
CA ALA A 164 -26.90 -13.93 -6.76
C ALA A 164 -25.70 -13.94 -7.72
N VAL A 165 -25.52 -15.05 -8.43
CA VAL A 165 -24.49 -15.25 -9.45
C VAL A 165 -25.18 -15.67 -10.73
N VAL A 166 -24.94 -14.93 -11.82
CA VAL A 166 -25.46 -15.22 -13.16
C VAL A 166 -24.29 -15.43 -14.10
N VAL A 167 -24.28 -16.54 -14.83
CA VAL A 167 -23.20 -16.85 -15.77
C VAL A 167 -23.70 -16.65 -17.19
N GLU A 168 -23.11 -15.72 -17.92
CA GLU A 168 -23.41 -15.46 -19.33
C GLU A 168 -22.61 -16.40 -20.23
N GLU A 169 -21.32 -16.58 -19.94
CA GLU A 169 -20.41 -17.44 -20.71
C GLU A 169 -19.41 -18.18 -19.81
N GLY A 170 -19.17 -19.45 -20.11
CA GLY A 170 -18.22 -20.31 -19.40
C GLY A 170 -18.82 -21.05 -18.19
N ARG A 171 -17.98 -21.34 -17.20
CA ARG A 171 -18.36 -22.10 -15.99
C ARG A 171 -17.75 -21.50 -14.73
N VAL A 172 -18.57 -21.39 -13.70
CA VAL A 172 -18.23 -20.78 -12.42
C VAL A 172 -18.42 -21.80 -11.31
N GLU A 173 -17.45 -21.91 -10.41
CA GLU A 173 -17.57 -22.71 -9.19
C GLU A 173 -17.90 -21.78 -8.01
N VAL A 174 -19.00 -22.06 -7.32
CA VAL A 174 -19.43 -21.33 -6.13
C VAL A 174 -19.17 -22.18 -4.90
N ALA A 175 -18.42 -21.63 -3.95
CA ALA A 175 -18.11 -22.26 -2.67
C ALA A 175 -18.66 -21.44 -1.51
N ARG A 176 -19.11 -22.12 -0.45
CA ARG A 176 -19.47 -21.53 0.84
C ARG A 176 -18.50 -22.05 1.88
N GLY A 177 -17.59 -21.19 2.36
CA GLY A 177 -16.50 -21.63 3.23
C GLY A 177 -15.57 -22.65 2.55
N VAL A 178 -15.50 -23.87 3.09
CA VAL A 178 -14.63 -24.97 2.58
C VAL A 178 -15.40 -25.92 1.64
N THR A 179 -16.73 -25.82 1.60
CA THR A 179 -17.57 -26.69 0.77
C THR A 179 -17.93 -26.03 -0.56
N THR A 180 -17.77 -26.75 -1.67
CA THR A 180 -18.31 -26.34 -2.97
C THR A 180 -19.84 -26.42 -2.90
N ALA A 181 -20.51 -25.28 -3.09
CA ALA A 181 -21.95 -25.14 -2.97
C ALA A 181 -22.67 -25.42 -4.30
N ALA A 182 -22.09 -24.99 -5.43
CA ALA A 182 -22.64 -25.25 -6.77
C ALA A 182 -21.58 -25.04 -7.86
N THR A 183 -21.79 -25.65 -9.02
CA THR A 183 -21.09 -25.31 -10.27
C THR A 183 -22.13 -24.81 -11.27
N ILE A 184 -21.95 -23.60 -11.79
CA ILE A 184 -22.91 -22.88 -12.64
C ILE A 184 -22.33 -22.77 -14.04
N SER A 185 -23.09 -23.15 -15.06
CA SER A 185 -22.71 -23.05 -16.46
C SER A 185 -23.40 -21.88 -17.16
N ALA A 186 -22.96 -21.53 -18.37
CA ALA A 186 -23.55 -20.46 -19.17
C ALA A 186 -25.08 -20.60 -19.29
N GLY A 187 -25.79 -19.49 -19.02
CA GLY A 187 -27.25 -19.41 -19.01
C GLY A 187 -27.91 -19.75 -17.66
N GLU A 188 -27.14 -20.20 -16.67
CA GLU A 188 -27.65 -20.57 -15.35
C GLU A 188 -27.45 -19.44 -14.33
N MET A 189 -28.34 -19.43 -13.33
CA MET A 189 -28.30 -18.51 -12.19
C MET A 189 -28.34 -19.31 -10.89
N TRP A 190 -27.57 -18.86 -9.92
CA TRP A 190 -27.59 -19.37 -8.56
C TRP A 190 -27.80 -18.22 -7.58
N SER A 191 -28.62 -18.45 -6.56
CA SER A 191 -28.81 -17.50 -5.47
C SER A 191 -28.86 -18.22 -4.14
N ALA A 192 -28.26 -17.65 -3.09
CA ALA A 192 -28.41 -18.16 -1.74
C ALA A 192 -28.60 -17.03 -0.72
N PRO A 193 -29.43 -17.25 0.31
CA PRO A 193 -29.51 -16.34 1.44
C PRO A 193 -28.23 -16.44 2.28
N LEU A 194 -27.73 -15.28 2.64
CA LEU A 194 -26.69 -15.10 3.63
C LEU A 194 -27.28 -15.39 5.01
N ALA A 195 -26.56 -16.18 5.81
CA ALA A 195 -27.05 -16.52 7.14
C ALA A 195 -27.08 -15.24 7.99
N ALA A 196 -28.27 -14.79 8.39
CA ALA A 196 -28.39 -13.76 9.41
C ALA A 196 -27.69 -14.24 10.69
N PRO A 197 -27.00 -13.36 11.45
CA PRO A 197 -26.58 -13.74 12.78
C PRO A 197 -27.83 -14.16 13.56
N ALA A 198 -27.91 -15.45 13.88
CA ALA A 198 -29.04 -16.00 14.62
C ALA A 198 -29.03 -15.39 16.03
N ILE A 199 -29.84 -14.35 16.22
CA ILE A 199 -30.27 -13.93 17.55
C ILE A 199 -31.25 -15.02 17.99
N ALA A 200 -30.75 -16.02 18.69
CA ALA A 200 -31.59 -17.03 19.31
C ALA A 200 -32.47 -16.33 20.38
N PRO A 201 -33.80 -16.51 20.37
CA PRO A 201 -34.65 -16.03 21.44
C PRO A 201 -34.29 -16.78 22.73
N ILE A 202 -34.12 -16.01 23.81
CA ILE A 202 -33.86 -16.52 25.15
C ILE A 202 -35.10 -17.31 25.59
N ALA A 203 -34.97 -18.64 25.64
CA ALA A 203 -35.94 -19.53 26.28
C ALA A 203 -35.47 -19.82 27.71
N GLU A 204 -36.40 -19.71 28.67
CA GLU A 204 -36.21 -19.92 30.11
C GLU A 204 -35.63 -21.32 30.45
N PRO A 205 -34.88 -21.45 31.55
CA PRO A 205 -34.14 -22.68 31.87
C PRO A 205 -35.07 -23.74 32.48
N SER A 206 -35.30 -24.83 31.74
CA SER A 206 -35.82 -26.09 32.31
C SER A 206 -34.68 -27.07 32.59
N VAL A 207 -34.73 -27.64 33.78
CA VAL A 207 -33.67 -28.38 34.48
C VAL A 207 -33.55 -29.83 33.99
N ALA A 208 -32.31 -30.34 34.05
CA ALA A 208 -31.90 -31.76 34.17
C ALA A 208 -31.65 -32.57 32.88
N PRO A 209 -30.85 -33.66 32.96
CA PRO A 209 -29.45 -33.61 32.56
C PRO A 209 -29.11 -34.67 31.50
N SER A 210 -28.11 -34.42 30.66
CA SER A 210 -27.46 -35.51 29.92
C SER A 210 -25.98 -35.22 29.71
N THR A 211 -25.22 -36.07 30.37
CA THR A 211 -23.80 -36.35 30.23
C THR A 211 -23.36 -36.43 28.77
N SER A 212 -22.41 -35.57 28.39
CA SER A 212 -21.33 -35.95 27.48
C SER A 212 -20.09 -35.11 27.79
N THR A 213 -19.14 -35.77 28.44
CA THR A 213 -17.76 -35.30 28.55
C THR A 213 -17.12 -35.48 27.17
N SER A 214 -16.95 -34.38 26.44
CA SER A 214 -15.96 -34.28 25.38
C SER A 214 -15.00 -33.14 25.73
N THR A 215 -13.90 -33.54 26.37
CA THR A 215 -12.82 -32.67 26.80
C THR A 215 -12.00 -32.25 25.59
N ALA A 216 -12.36 -31.11 24.98
CA ALA A 216 -11.45 -30.31 24.16
C ALA A 216 -10.84 -29.21 25.05
N PRO A 217 -9.53 -28.89 24.91
CA PRO A 217 -8.80 -28.12 25.91
C PRO A 217 -9.35 -26.70 26.02
N LYS A 218 -9.86 -26.40 27.22
CA LYS A 218 -10.25 -25.07 27.68
C LYS A 218 -9.01 -24.17 27.67
N ARG A 219 -8.77 -23.43 26.58
CA ARG A 219 -7.89 -22.25 26.62
C ARG A 219 -8.51 -21.25 27.61
N PRO A 220 -7.73 -20.68 28.54
CA PRO A 220 -8.29 -19.85 29.59
C PRO A 220 -8.98 -18.63 29.00
N ALA A 221 -10.26 -18.48 29.34
CA ALA A 221 -11.02 -17.27 29.13
C ALA A 221 -10.46 -16.18 30.04
N ILE A 222 -9.63 -15.30 29.49
CA ILE A 222 -9.52 -13.95 30.03
C ILE A 222 -10.49 -13.12 29.19
N ALA A 223 -11.71 -12.94 29.69
CA ALA A 223 -12.64 -11.98 29.12
C ALA A 223 -11.97 -10.60 29.20
N LYS A 224 -11.53 -10.11 28.04
CA LYS A 224 -10.92 -8.80 27.88
C LYS A 224 -12.00 -7.90 27.29
N ARG A 225 -12.11 -6.70 27.87
CA ARG A 225 -13.12 -5.69 27.54
C ARG A 225 -13.14 -5.48 26.02
N ARG A 226 -14.35 -5.32 25.47
CA ARG A 226 -14.53 -4.89 24.08
C ARG A 226 -14.74 -3.38 23.96
N LEU A 227 -14.26 -2.77 22.89
CA LEU A 227 -14.61 -1.42 22.49
C LEU A 227 -16.07 -1.35 22.03
N GLY A 228 -16.70 -0.19 22.21
CA GLY A 228 -18.12 0.00 21.91
C GLY A 228 -18.46 -0.18 20.42
N ALA A 229 -19.74 -0.43 20.12
CA ALA A 229 -20.22 -0.59 18.75
C ALA A 229 -19.95 0.65 17.88
N THR A 230 -20.12 1.86 18.44
CA THR A 230 -19.87 3.13 17.75
C THR A 230 -18.40 3.32 17.37
N PHE A 231 -17.46 2.80 18.18
CA PHE A 231 -16.03 2.79 17.80
C PHE A 231 -15.83 1.98 16.53
N HIS A 232 -16.37 0.77 16.49
CA HIS A 232 -16.23 -0.13 15.35
C HIS A 232 -16.97 0.35 14.10
N GLU A 233 -18.08 1.05 14.27
CA GLU A 233 -18.81 1.71 13.18
C GLU A 233 -17.94 2.76 12.51
N ARG A 234 -17.47 3.76 13.28
CA ARG A 234 -16.55 4.79 12.75
C ARG A 234 -15.27 4.20 12.15
N PHE A 235 -14.71 3.16 12.78
CA PHE A 235 -13.54 2.45 12.25
C PHE A 235 -13.82 1.81 10.88
N ARG A 236 -14.97 1.17 10.71
CA ARG A 236 -15.39 0.54 9.44
C ARG A 236 -15.64 1.60 8.35
N ASP A 237 -16.12 2.77 8.74
CA ASP A 237 -16.38 3.89 7.84
C ASP A 237 -15.10 4.67 7.46
N GLY A 238 -13.96 4.30 8.05
CA GLY A 238 -12.67 4.99 7.83
C GLY A 238 -12.52 6.29 8.63
N ASP A 239 -13.49 6.63 9.48
CA ASP A 239 -13.41 7.74 10.43
C ASP A 239 -12.55 7.33 11.65
N TYR A 240 -11.24 7.17 11.41
CA TYR A 240 -10.28 6.78 12.43
C TYR A 240 -10.12 7.84 13.53
N ALA A 241 -10.19 9.12 13.17
CA ALA A 241 -10.13 10.22 14.12
C ALA A 241 -11.35 10.23 15.05
N GLY A 242 -12.55 10.10 14.49
CA GLY A 242 -13.77 10.02 15.27
C GLY A 242 -13.90 8.72 16.07
N ALA A 243 -13.38 7.60 15.58
CA ALA A 243 -13.29 6.36 16.36
C ALA A 243 -12.35 6.55 17.56
N PHE A 244 -11.17 7.11 17.33
CA PHE A 244 -10.17 7.34 18.38
C PHE A 244 -10.66 8.34 19.45
N ALA A 245 -11.39 9.39 19.04
CA ALA A 245 -11.97 10.38 19.95
C ALA A 245 -12.90 9.77 21.02
N LEU A 246 -13.53 8.61 20.76
CA LEU A 246 -14.42 7.93 21.71
C LEU A 246 -13.68 7.32 22.91
N VAL A 247 -12.38 7.07 22.77
CA VAL A 247 -11.54 6.43 23.79
C VAL A 247 -10.41 7.33 24.28
N GLU A 248 -10.29 8.52 23.70
CA GLU A 248 -9.19 9.45 23.96
C GLU A 248 -9.14 9.95 25.41
N SER A 249 -10.32 10.13 26.01
CA SER A 249 -10.45 10.57 27.40
C SER A 249 -10.19 9.48 28.43
N GLU A 250 -10.05 8.21 28.02
CA GLU A 250 -9.76 7.11 28.92
C GLU A 250 -8.27 7.07 29.30
N ASP A 251 -7.95 6.47 30.45
CA ASP A 251 -6.56 6.16 30.79
C ASP A 251 -6.01 5.09 29.83
N PHE A 252 -5.32 5.56 28.79
CA PHE A 252 -4.92 4.75 27.65
C PHE A 252 -4.10 3.49 28.01
N PRO A 253 -3.10 3.56 28.92
CA PRO A 253 -2.37 2.36 29.35
C PRO A 253 -3.26 1.32 30.04
N THR A 254 -4.23 1.74 30.85
CA THR A 254 -5.19 0.84 31.50
C THR A 254 -6.16 0.24 30.48
N LEU A 255 -6.67 1.07 29.56
CA LEU A 255 -7.52 0.62 28.45
C LEU A 255 -6.82 -0.49 27.66
N VAL A 256 -5.62 -0.22 27.14
CA VAL A 256 -4.82 -1.19 26.35
C VAL A 256 -4.59 -2.51 27.12
N LYS A 257 -4.35 -2.47 28.43
CA LYS A 257 -4.18 -3.69 29.24
C LYS A 257 -5.45 -4.54 29.29
N SER A 258 -6.62 -3.92 29.21
CA SER A 258 -7.94 -4.55 29.33
C SER A 258 -8.51 -5.11 28.03
N LEU A 259 -8.01 -4.66 26.87
CA LEU A 259 -8.56 -4.99 25.55
C LEU A 259 -8.14 -6.36 25.00
N ASP A 260 -9.00 -6.92 24.15
CA ASP A 260 -8.74 -8.17 23.42
C ASP A 260 -7.85 -7.94 22.18
N PRO A 261 -7.36 -9.00 21.51
CA PRO A 261 -6.49 -8.86 20.33
C PRO A 261 -7.11 -8.14 19.13
N HIS A 262 -8.43 -8.23 18.95
CA HIS A 262 -9.14 -7.56 17.86
C HIS A 262 -9.12 -6.06 18.08
N ASP A 263 -9.49 -5.65 19.28
CA ASP A 263 -9.62 -4.25 19.63
C ASP A 263 -8.27 -3.58 19.81
N LEU A 264 -7.24 -4.30 20.23
CA LEU A 264 -5.87 -3.78 20.25
C LEU A 264 -5.35 -3.44 18.85
N LEU A 265 -5.67 -4.28 17.85
CA LEU A 265 -5.28 -4.01 16.47
C LEU A 265 -6.12 -2.88 15.86
N ALA A 266 -7.42 -2.86 16.10
CA ALA A 266 -8.29 -1.77 15.64
C ALA A 266 -7.88 -0.43 16.29
N LEU A 267 -7.61 -0.43 17.60
CA LEU A 267 -7.14 0.74 18.32
C LEU A 267 -5.77 1.22 17.83
N SER A 268 -4.86 0.32 17.47
CA SER A 268 -3.56 0.73 16.94
C SER A 268 -3.68 1.42 15.59
N VAL A 269 -4.51 0.89 14.69
CA VAL A 269 -4.78 1.49 13.37
C VAL A 269 -5.47 2.85 13.53
N ALA A 270 -6.51 2.93 14.37
CA ALA A 270 -7.21 4.18 14.64
C ALA A 270 -6.26 5.24 15.21
N SER A 271 -5.47 4.87 16.22
CA SER A 271 -4.47 5.76 16.84
C SER A 271 -3.44 6.25 15.83
N ARG A 272 -2.92 5.38 14.96
CA ARG A 272 -1.90 5.75 13.97
C ARG A 272 -2.47 6.73 12.94
N LEU A 273 -3.62 6.37 12.35
CA LEU A 273 -4.26 7.15 11.29
C LEU A 273 -4.89 8.46 11.80
N SER A 274 -5.09 8.59 13.11
CA SER A 274 -5.50 9.85 13.76
C SER A 274 -4.31 10.70 14.27
N GLY A 275 -3.06 10.35 13.95
CA GLY A 275 -1.89 11.13 14.36
C GLY A 275 -1.36 10.87 15.78
N HIS A 276 -1.70 9.73 16.38
CA HIS A 276 -1.24 9.31 17.71
C HIS A 276 -0.31 8.07 17.65
N PRO A 277 0.88 8.17 17.02
CA PRO A 277 1.75 7.01 16.77
C PRO A 277 2.29 6.36 18.08
N ARG A 278 2.53 7.15 19.13
CA ARG A 278 2.92 6.60 20.44
C ARG A 278 1.84 5.72 21.07
N ARG A 279 0.56 6.11 20.90
CA ARG A 279 -0.59 5.33 21.39
C ARG A 279 -0.80 4.06 20.55
N ALA A 280 -0.58 4.15 19.23
CA ALA A 280 -0.56 2.98 18.36
C ALA A 280 0.52 1.97 18.79
N ALA A 281 1.73 2.44 19.06
CA ALA A 281 2.84 1.60 19.50
C ALA A 281 2.55 0.85 20.82
N LEU A 282 1.90 1.49 21.79
CA LEU A 282 1.48 0.83 23.04
C LEU A 282 0.50 -0.32 22.80
N SER A 283 -0.46 -0.12 21.90
CA SER A 283 -1.48 -1.13 21.57
C SER A 283 -0.84 -2.34 20.86
N LEU A 284 0.05 -2.10 19.90
CA LEU A 284 0.79 -3.14 19.18
C LEU A 284 1.75 -3.91 20.09
N ASP A 285 2.48 -3.23 20.97
CA ASP A 285 3.40 -3.87 21.92
C ASP A 285 2.65 -4.77 22.91
N ARG A 286 1.46 -4.35 23.35
CA ARG A 286 0.60 -5.18 24.19
C ARG A 286 0.03 -6.38 23.44
N LEU A 287 -0.31 -6.22 22.16
CA LEU A 287 -0.80 -7.30 21.31
C LEU A 287 0.28 -8.39 21.12
N ARG A 288 1.48 -8.02 20.67
CA ARG A 288 2.56 -8.98 20.41
C ARG A 288 3.02 -9.71 21.67
N LYS A 289 3.15 -9.00 22.81
CA LYS A 289 3.75 -9.57 24.03
C LYS A 289 2.80 -10.49 24.78
N ALA A 290 1.53 -10.11 24.91
CA ALA A 290 0.59 -10.82 25.76
C ALA A 290 -0.27 -11.84 25.01
N PHE A 291 -0.25 -11.83 23.68
CA PHE A 291 -1.03 -12.75 22.85
C PHE A 291 -0.16 -13.40 21.78
N ARG A 292 1.01 -13.92 22.15
CA ARG A 292 2.00 -14.49 21.22
C ARG A 292 1.43 -15.55 20.26
N SER A 293 0.42 -16.32 20.68
CA SER A 293 -0.22 -17.35 19.86
C SER A 293 -1.41 -16.86 19.02
N ASP A 294 -1.79 -15.58 19.11
CA ASP A 294 -2.82 -15.02 18.24
C ASP A 294 -2.24 -14.79 16.82
N PRO A 295 -2.97 -15.14 15.74
CA PRO A 295 -2.50 -14.92 14.37
C PRO A 295 -2.11 -13.47 14.04
N ARG A 296 -2.62 -12.49 14.79
CA ARG A 296 -2.31 -11.06 14.60
C ARG A 296 -1.01 -10.64 15.28
N ALA A 297 -0.43 -11.45 16.16
CA ALA A 297 0.74 -11.06 16.95
C ALA A 297 1.96 -10.74 16.07
N GLY A 298 2.22 -11.54 15.02
CA GLY A 298 3.33 -11.30 14.10
C GLY A 298 3.16 -10.01 13.30
N ILE A 299 1.95 -9.77 12.75
CA ILE A 299 1.65 -8.52 12.03
C ILE A 299 1.78 -7.32 12.99
N ALA A 300 1.31 -7.45 14.23
CA ALA A 300 1.45 -6.38 15.22
C ALA A 300 2.90 -6.05 15.56
N ALA A 301 3.76 -7.07 15.65
CA ALA A 301 5.19 -6.90 15.88
C ALA A 301 5.88 -6.24 14.68
N LEU A 302 5.53 -6.65 13.45
CA LEU A 302 6.05 -6.03 12.22
C LEU A 302 5.63 -4.55 12.10
N ASP A 303 4.35 -4.25 12.31
CA ASP A 303 3.82 -2.89 12.28
C ASP A 303 4.44 -2.02 13.38
N LEU A 304 4.66 -2.58 14.58
CA LEU A 304 5.37 -1.88 15.65
C LEU A 304 6.81 -1.55 15.26
N GLY A 305 7.51 -2.49 14.64
CA GLY A 305 8.87 -2.31 14.14
C GLY A 305 8.95 -1.16 13.13
N ARG A 306 8.07 -1.18 12.11
CA ARG A 306 7.97 -0.12 11.09
C ARG A 306 7.62 1.22 11.71
N LEU A 307 6.61 1.27 12.57
CA LEU A 307 6.15 2.49 13.24
C LEU A 307 7.26 3.11 14.11
N ARG A 308 7.98 2.28 14.87
CA ARG A 308 9.09 2.74 15.71
C ARG A 308 10.25 3.28 14.87
N LEU A 309 10.56 2.61 13.77
CA LEU A 309 11.65 3.00 12.88
C LEU A 309 11.31 4.26 12.07
N ASP A 310 10.11 4.34 11.51
CA ASP A 310 9.75 5.36 10.52
C ASP A 310 9.18 6.64 11.16
N GLU A 311 8.40 6.52 12.24
CA GLU A 311 7.67 7.65 12.83
C GLU A 311 8.15 8.04 14.24
N LEU A 312 8.65 7.09 15.04
CA LEU A 312 9.05 7.37 16.44
C LEU A 312 10.55 7.54 16.64
N ASN A 313 11.36 7.31 15.60
CA ASN A 313 12.83 7.35 15.66
C ASN A 313 13.41 6.49 16.80
N ASP A 314 12.77 5.34 17.06
CA ASP A 314 13.14 4.38 18.10
C ASP A 314 13.73 3.12 17.42
N ALA A 315 14.98 3.22 16.98
CA ALA A 315 15.64 2.15 16.24
C ALA A 315 15.87 0.90 17.08
N GLN A 316 16.16 1.04 18.38
CA GLN A 316 16.34 -0.09 19.28
C GLN A 316 15.01 -0.81 19.52
N GLY A 317 13.95 -0.07 19.85
CA GLY A 317 12.63 -0.67 20.02
C GLY A 317 12.07 -1.23 18.71
N ALA A 318 12.47 -0.69 17.56
CA ALA A 318 12.13 -1.28 16.26
C ALA A 318 12.81 -2.64 16.07
N LEU A 319 14.11 -2.73 16.34
CA LEU A 319 14.87 -3.98 16.29
C LEU A 319 14.23 -5.06 17.18
N ASP A 320 13.92 -4.73 18.43
CA ASP A 320 13.27 -5.66 19.38
C ASP A 320 11.90 -6.16 18.90
N ALA A 321 11.16 -5.33 18.15
CA ALA A 321 9.84 -5.70 17.62
C ALA A 321 9.96 -6.56 16.35
N LEU A 322 10.94 -6.27 15.49
CA LEU A 322 11.20 -7.01 14.26
C LEU A 322 11.76 -8.41 14.56
N ASP A 323 12.66 -8.52 15.53
CA ASP A 323 13.16 -9.80 16.04
C ASP A 323 12.01 -10.66 16.59
N ASP A 324 11.09 -10.04 17.32
CA ASP A 324 9.91 -10.73 17.83
C ASP A 324 8.97 -11.18 16.70
N ALA A 325 8.80 -10.35 15.66
CA ALA A 325 7.95 -10.67 14.50
C ALA A 325 8.38 -11.95 13.78
N MET A 326 9.70 -12.20 13.67
CA MET A 326 10.25 -13.42 13.07
C MET A 326 9.96 -14.69 13.90
N SER A 327 9.75 -14.53 15.21
CA SER A 327 9.41 -15.63 16.14
C SER A 327 7.91 -15.89 16.30
N LEU A 328 7.06 -15.03 15.71
CA LEU A 328 5.61 -15.04 15.86
C LEU A 328 4.91 -15.58 14.60
N PRO A 329 3.60 -15.90 14.67
CA PRO A 329 2.82 -16.30 13.49
C PRO A 329 2.83 -15.20 12.42
N LEU A 330 3.58 -15.42 11.35
CA LEU A 330 3.77 -14.49 10.25
C LEU A 330 4.05 -15.28 8.96
N SER A 331 3.49 -14.85 7.83
CA SER A 331 3.76 -15.47 6.53
C SER A 331 5.20 -15.18 6.07
N ASP A 332 5.77 -16.05 5.24
CA ASP A 332 7.16 -15.90 4.79
C ASP A 332 7.43 -14.57 4.07
N ALA A 333 6.51 -14.09 3.24
CA ALA A 333 6.62 -12.77 2.59
C ALA A 333 6.68 -11.60 3.60
N LEU A 334 6.04 -11.74 4.76
CA LEU A 334 6.06 -10.71 5.81
C LEU A 334 7.27 -10.88 6.74
N LYS A 335 7.80 -12.10 6.89
CA LYS A 335 9.10 -12.34 7.55
C LYS A 335 10.25 -11.75 6.75
N GLU A 336 10.23 -11.90 5.43
CA GLU A 336 11.18 -11.25 4.53
C GLU A 336 11.20 -9.73 4.75
N ASP A 337 10.02 -9.08 4.81
CA ASP A 337 9.95 -7.65 5.11
C ASP A 337 10.49 -7.32 6.51
N ALA A 338 10.20 -8.16 7.51
CA ALA A 338 10.73 -7.99 8.86
C ALA A 338 12.27 -8.03 8.88
N GLU A 339 12.89 -8.99 8.17
CA GLU A 339 14.34 -9.10 8.01
C GLU A 339 14.93 -7.88 7.29
N ALA A 340 14.30 -7.44 6.20
CA ALA A 340 14.72 -6.24 5.48
C ALA A 340 14.65 -4.99 6.38
N ARG A 341 13.60 -4.85 7.19
CA ARG A 341 13.44 -3.76 8.16
C ARG A 341 14.46 -3.86 9.30
N ARG A 342 14.84 -5.07 9.70
CA ARG A 342 15.86 -5.33 10.75
C ARG A 342 17.21 -4.75 10.36
N VAL A 343 17.63 -4.96 9.11
CA VAL A 343 18.86 -4.35 8.56
C VAL A 343 18.83 -2.83 8.70
N GLN A 344 17.69 -2.20 8.38
CA GLN A 344 17.54 -0.74 8.48
C GLN A 344 17.58 -0.25 9.93
N ALA A 345 17.02 -1.01 10.87
CA ALA A 345 17.10 -0.70 12.29
C ALA A 345 18.55 -0.75 12.79
N LEU A 346 19.31 -1.78 12.42
CA LEU A 346 20.72 -1.93 12.77
C LEU A 346 21.58 -0.81 12.17
N GLU A 347 21.32 -0.43 10.92
CA GLU A 347 21.98 0.71 10.27
C GLU A 347 21.73 2.01 11.04
N ARG A 348 20.48 2.26 11.46
CA ARG A 348 20.10 3.44 12.25
C ARG A 348 20.70 3.46 13.65
N LEU A 349 20.96 2.28 14.24
CA LEU A 349 21.66 2.16 15.52
C LEU A 349 23.16 2.44 15.39
N GLY A 350 23.72 2.39 14.18
CA GLY A 350 25.16 2.51 13.95
C GLY A 350 25.94 1.23 14.28
N ASP A 351 25.26 0.11 14.53
CA ASP A 351 25.91 -1.20 14.68
C ASP A 351 26.21 -1.78 13.29
N ILE A 352 27.27 -1.28 12.67
CA ILE A 352 27.65 -1.66 11.30
C ILE A 352 27.96 -3.15 11.19
N ALA A 353 28.56 -3.75 12.22
CA ALA A 353 28.90 -5.18 12.21
C ALA A 353 27.64 -6.05 12.18
N ALA A 354 26.67 -5.79 13.07
CA ALA A 354 25.41 -6.49 13.08
C ALA A 354 24.57 -6.19 11.81
N CYS A 355 24.60 -4.96 11.32
CA CYS A 355 23.93 -4.55 10.08
C CYS A 355 24.44 -5.37 8.88
N VAL A 356 25.77 -5.48 8.73
CA VAL A 356 26.41 -6.28 7.66
C VAL A 356 26.02 -7.75 7.78
N ALA A 357 26.09 -8.33 8.98
CA ALA A 357 25.70 -9.72 9.20
C ALA A 357 24.23 -9.96 8.82
N ALA A 358 23.32 -9.09 9.26
CA ALA A 358 21.89 -9.18 8.95
C ALA A 358 21.60 -9.00 7.46
N ARG A 359 22.33 -8.09 6.79
CA ARG A 359 22.23 -7.88 5.33
C ARG A 359 22.63 -9.14 4.59
N ASP A 360 23.78 -9.72 4.94
CA ASP A 360 24.32 -10.87 4.24
C ASP A 360 23.44 -12.12 4.46
N GLU A 361 22.88 -12.28 5.66
CA GLU A 361 21.85 -13.30 5.97
C GLU A 361 20.59 -13.12 5.12
N TYR A 362 20.05 -11.89 5.04
CA TYR A 362 18.89 -11.60 4.20
C TYR A 362 19.15 -11.94 2.72
N LEU A 363 20.31 -11.56 2.17
CA LEU A 363 20.65 -11.83 0.77
C LEU A 363 20.86 -13.32 0.49
N LEU A 364 21.28 -14.11 1.49
CA LEU A 364 21.40 -15.56 1.40
C LEU A 364 20.02 -16.23 1.40
N HIS A 365 19.12 -15.83 2.29
CA HIS A 365 17.78 -16.42 2.43
C HIS A 365 16.82 -15.98 1.33
N HIS A 366 16.96 -14.73 0.84
CA HIS A 366 16.07 -14.09 -0.12
C HIS A 366 16.83 -13.56 -1.35
N PRO A 367 17.48 -14.44 -2.15
CA PRO A 367 18.28 -14.01 -3.29
C PRO A 367 17.46 -13.28 -4.37
N GLU A 368 16.18 -13.63 -4.51
CA GLU A 368 15.21 -12.99 -5.41
C GLU A 368 14.12 -12.21 -4.64
N GLY A 369 14.41 -11.83 -3.39
CA GLY A 369 13.51 -11.08 -2.53
C GLY A 369 13.14 -9.70 -3.06
N VAL A 370 11.98 -9.19 -2.60
CA VAL A 370 11.45 -7.88 -2.94
C VAL A 370 12.40 -6.76 -2.53
N HIS A 371 13.14 -6.94 -1.42
CA HIS A 371 14.02 -5.90 -0.88
C HIS A 371 15.51 -6.07 -1.24
N THR A 372 15.91 -7.14 -1.94
CA THR A 372 17.31 -7.48 -2.28
C THR A 372 18.11 -6.30 -2.81
N THR A 373 17.59 -5.58 -3.80
CA THR A 373 18.29 -4.42 -4.41
C THR A 373 18.47 -3.26 -3.43
N SER A 374 17.52 -3.08 -2.50
CA SER A 374 17.59 -2.02 -1.49
C SER A 374 18.55 -2.40 -0.35
N ILE A 375 18.52 -3.66 0.09
CA ILE A 375 19.31 -4.19 1.20
C ILE A 375 20.78 -4.34 0.82
N ALA A 376 21.08 -4.79 -0.40
CA ALA A 376 22.46 -4.94 -0.89
C ALA A 376 23.28 -3.63 -0.87
N ARG A 377 22.62 -2.46 -0.85
CA ARG A 377 23.27 -1.15 -0.86
C ARG A 377 23.45 -0.53 0.54
N ARG A 378 22.95 -1.19 1.59
CA ARG A 378 23.00 -0.72 2.99
C ARG A 378 24.20 -1.26 3.76
N CYS A 379 24.40 -0.71 4.96
CA CYS A 379 25.46 -1.10 5.89
C CYS A 379 26.86 -0.88 5.29
N LYS A 380 27.08 0.23 4.59
CA LYS A 380 28.41 0.56 4.11
C LYS A 380 29.27 1.01 5.28
N SER A 381 30.44 0.42 5.45
CA SER A 381 31.45 1.00 6.33
C SER A 381 31.82 2.40 5.83
N PRO A 382 32.01 3.36 6.76
CA PRO A 382 32.38 4.74 6.43
C PRO A 382 33.70 4.86 5.66
#